data_AF-A0A091CD56-F1
#
_entry.id   AF-A0A091CD56-F1
#
_cell.length_a   1.000
_cell.length_b   1.000
_cell.length_c   1.000
_cell.angle_alpha   90.00
_cell.angle_beta   90.00
_cell.angle_gamma   90.00
#
_symmetry.space_group_name_H-M   'P 1'
#
loop_
_entity.id
_entity.type
_entity.pdbx_description
1 polymer ?
#
loop_
_entity_poly.entity_id
_entity_poly.type
_entity_poly.pdbx_seq_one_letter_code
_entity_poly.pdbx_strand_id
1 'polypeptide(L)'
;MAKVVYFSRKHENLINGKIEELPEGNTKIVAIKIAKMIHSDAIELSPVTNYPRGYFEAVEVAEKEKRDQLRPLFHKLSDQLKEEKHLFLDFPNWCGGMPKIVVNFLKTYYMKEKIIYPFCTHEGSAFGNSLFELKELCSEAKIMVGLPVRGSNAYKADDSIKNWLVQYQKNGGMENGKNEEVKEGIIFSSGEKNDAFAQYFVGQSYMNSLVADPEVNVGVGNVTFEPGCRNNWHIHHDGYQILLVTGGEGWYQEDGKDAQFLQAGDVIVSHDGIKHWHGATKDSWFEHIAITAGTPEWLEPVSDEIYDNLEK
;
A
#
# COMPACT_ATOMS: atom_id res chain seq x y z
N MET A 1 11.46 0.16 -6.01
CA MET A 1 10.21 0.92 -5.93
C MET A 1 9.26 0.49 -7.05
N ALA A 2 7.96 0.67 -6.84
CA ALA A 2 6.91 0.28 -7.76
C ALA A 2 5.93 1.42 -7.97
N LYS A 3 5.30 1.49 -9.14
CA LYS A 3 4.25 2.47 -9.42
C LYS A 3 3.03 1.81 -10.06
N VAL A 4 1.85 2.31 -9.70
CA VAL A 4 0.58 1.89 -10.32
C VAL A 4 0.19 2.92 -11.37
N VAL A 5 0.04 2.48 -12.62
CA VAL A 5 -0.48 3.28 -13.72
C VAL A 5 -1.77 2.64 -14.21
N TYR A 6 -2.85 3.41 -14.26
CA TYR A 6 -4.15 2.91 -14.65
C TYR A 6 -4.84 3.83 -15.65
N PHE A 7 -5.60 3.26 -16.58
CA PHE A 7 -6.58 4.00 -17.36
C PHE A 7 -7.98 3.58 -16.89
N SER A 8 -8.87 4.54 -16.60
CA SER A 8 -10.25 4.24 -16.21
C SER A 8 -11.25 5.19 -16.85
N ARG A 9 -12.46 4.69 -17.10
CA ARG A 9 -13.57 5.49 -17.61
C ARG A 9 -14.75 5.41 -16.64
N LYS A 10 -15.15 6.56 -16.11
CA LYS A 10 -16.42 6.76 -15.39
C LYS A 10 -17.58 6.95 -16.38
N HIS A 11 -18.80 7.21 -15.90
CA HIS A 11 -20.04 7.28 -16.67
C HIS A 11 -20.58 5.90 -17.09
N GLU A 12 -21.36 5.84 -18.15
CA GLU A 12 -22.04 4.64 -18.61
C GLU A 12 -21.07 3.52 -18.97
N ASN A 13 -21.07 2.45 -18.19
CA ASN A 13 -20.29 1.25 -18.43
C ASN A 13 -21.19 0.00 -18.41
N LEU A 14 -20.76 -1.06 -19.09
CA LEU A 14 -21.40 -2.37 -18.99
C LEU A 14 -21.04 -3.00 -17.65
N ILE A 15 -22.05 -3.39 -16.87
CA ILE A 15 -21.95 -4.04 -15.57
C ILE A 15 -22.99 -5.15 -15.51
N ASN A 16 -22.57 -6.41 -15.34
CA ASN A 16 -23.48 -7.57 -15.28
C ASN A 16 -24.53 -7.62 -16.41
N GLY A 17 -24.14 -7.21 -17.62
CA GLY A 17 -25.01 -7.21 -18.81
C GLY A 17 -25.94 -6.00 -18.93
N LYS A 18 -25.82 -4.99 -18.08
CA LYS A 18 -26.59 -3.75 -18.12
C LYS A 18 -25.67 -2.53 -18.24
N ILE A 19 -26.16 -1.46 -18.85
CA ILE A 19 -25.46 -0.18 -18.88
C ILE A 19 -25.81 0.57 -17.60
N GLU A 20 -24.79 0.97 -16.84
CA GLU A 20 -24.93 1.68 -15.57
C GLU A 20 -24.04 2.92 -15.55
N GLU A 21 -24.56 4.04 -15.03
CA GLU A 21 -23.78 5.27 -14.81
C GLU A 21 -22.90 5.07 -13.56
N LEU A 22 -21.59 5.09 -13.76
CA LEU A 22 -20.62 4.99 -12.67
C LEU A 22 -20.08 6.38 -12.29
N PRO A 23 -20.18 6.81 -11.01
CA PRO A 23 -19.54 8.04 -10.56
C PRO A 23 -18.00 7.95 -10.64
N GLU A 24 -17.47 6.73 -10.49
CA GLU A 24 -16.06 6.39 -10.58
C GLU A 24 -15.89 5.06 -11.33
N GLY A 25 -14.86 4.95 -12.18
CA GLY A 25 -14.63 3.74 -12.96
C GLY A 25 -14.07 2.59 -12.10
N ASN A 26 -14.54 1.36 -12.36
CA ASN A 26 -14.12 0.16 -11.63
C ASN A 26 -12.60 -0.06 -11.63
N THR A 27 -11.94 0.25 -12.74
CA THR A 27 -10.48 0.16 -12.89
C THR A 27 -9.77 1.05 -11.88
N LYS A 28 -10.23 2.30 -11.71
CA LYS A 28 -9.69 3.22 -10.70
C LYS A 28 -9.80 2.66 -9.28
N ILE A 29 -10.93 2.03 -8.95
CA ILE A 29 -11.16 1.43 -7.63
C ILE A 29 -10.13 0.32 -7.34
N VAL A 30 -9.89 -0.57 -8.32
CA VAL A 30 -8.90 -1.65 -8.16
C VAL A 30 -7.48 -1.09 -8.08
N ALA A 31 -7.14 -0.13 -8.93
CA ALA A 31 -5.83 0.53 -8.92
C ALA A 31 -5.51 1.19 -7.58
N ILE A 32 -6.48 1.91 -6.97
CA ILE A 32 -6.31 2.53 -5.66
C ILE A 32 -6.11 1.47 -4.56
N LYS A 33 -6.86 0.36 -4.59
CA LYS A 33 -6.69 -0.73 -3.63
C LYS A 33 -5.28 -1.33 -3.71
N ILE A 34 -4.79 -1.61 -4.93
CA ILE A 34 -3.43 -2.13 -5.13
C ILE A 34 -2.39 -1.12 -4.64
N ALA A 35 -2.51 0.15 -5.03
CA ALA A 35 -1.57 1.21 -4.65
C ALA A 35 -1.43 1.32 -3.12
N LYS A 36 -2.57 1.30 -2.40
CA LYS A 36 -2.59 1.26 -0.93
C LYS A 36 -1.88 0.02 -0.36
N MET A 37 -2.15 -1.17 -0.90
CA MET A 37 -1.57 -2.42 -0.42
C MET A 37 -0.06 -2.55 -0.68
N ILE A 38 0.49 -1.78 -1.62
CA ILE A 38 1.93 -1.78 -1.92
C ILE A 38 2.64 -0.50 -1.46
N HIS A 39 1.96 0.36 -0.68
CA HIS A 39 2.47 1.65 -0.22
C HIS A 39 3.03 2.52 -1.36
N SER A 40 2.24 2.67 -2.43
CA SER A 40 2.60 3.47 -3.61
C SER A 40 1.43 4.34 -4.08
N ASP A 41 1.68 5.20 -5.06
CA ASP A 41 0.68 6.05 -5.69
C ASP A 41 0.02 5.36 -6.89
N ALA A 42 -1.25 5.69 -7.11
CA ALA A 42 -1.99 5.37 -8.33
C ALA A 42 -2.01 6.57 -9.28
N ILE A 43 -1.36 6.45 -10.43
CA ILE A 43 -1.27 7.49 -11.46
C ILE A 43 -2.29 7.20 -12.56
N GLU A 44 -3.22 8.13 -12.79
CA GLU A 44 -4.20 8.02 -13.86
C GLU A 44 -3.60 8.41 -15.22
N LEU A 45 -3.69 7.51 -16.19
CA LEU A 45 -3.39 7.76 -17.59
C LEU A 45 -4.56 8.55 -18.22
N SER A 46 -4.56 9.87 -18.01
CA SER A 46 -5.66 10.73 -18.46
C SER A 46 -5.56 11.06 -19.96
N PRO A 47 -6.64 10.85 -20.76
CA PRO A 47 -6.65 11.21 -22.16
C PRO A 47 -6.66 12.74 -22.35
N VAL A 48 -6.02 13.24 -23.41
CA VAL A 48 -6.13 14.67 -23.79
C VAL A 48 -7.53 14.98 -24.33
N THR A 49 -8.11 14.04 -25.07
CA THR A 49 -9.49 14.10 -25.56
C THR A 49 -10.31 13.06 -24.82
N ASN A 50 -11.25 13.49 -23.99
CA ASN A 50 -12.09 12.59 -23.21
C ASN A 50 -12.90 11.65 -24.11
N TYR A 51 -12.98 10.38 -23.70
CA TYR A 51 -13.90 9.42 -24.29
C TYR A 51 -15.35 9.82 -24.02
N PRO A 52 -16.29 9.50 -24.92
CA PRO A 52 -17.70 9.80 -24.73
C PRO A 52 -18.27 9.26 -23.40
N ARG A 53 -19.25 9.99 -22.85
CA ARG A 53 -19.96 9.61 -21.64
C ARG A 53 -20.86 8.39 -21.84
N GLY A 54 -21.54 8.31 -22.98
CA GLY A 54 -22.42 7.21 -23.31
C GLY A 54 -21.64 5.94 -23.67
N TYR A 55 -22.20 4.79 -23.32
CA TYR A 55 -21.50 3.50 -23.49
C TYR A 55 -21.26 3.18 -24.97
N PHE A 56 -22.29 3.30 -25.81
CA PHE A 56 -22.20 2.91 -27.22
C PHE A 56 -21.29 3.84 -28.03
N GLU A 57 -21.32 5.14 -27.76
CA GLU A 57 -20.42 6.11 -28.40
C GLU A 57 -18.96 5.85 -28.02
N ALA A 58 -18.70 5.46 -26.76
CA ALA A 58 -17.36 5.07 -26.35
C ALA A 58 -16.89 3.78 -27.04
N VAL A 59 -17.79 2.80 -27.23
CA VAL A 59 -17.50 1.59 -28.01
C VAL A 59 -17.15 1.93 -29.46
N GLU A 60 -17.93 2.79 -30.13
CA GLU A 60 -17.65 3.22 -31.51
C GLU A 60 -16.28 3.89 -31.64
N VAL A 61 -15.92 4.76 -30.69
CA VAL A 61 -14.58 5.39 -30.65
C VAL A 61 -13.50 4.32 -30.45
N ALA A 62 -13.66 3.41 -29.49
CA ALA A 62 -12.68 2.36 -29.22
C ALA A 62 -12.48 1.41 -30.40
N GLU A 63 -13.56 1.02 -31.08
CA GLU A 63 -13.50 0.19 -32.29
C GLU A 63 -12.83 0.92 -33.46
N LYS A 64 -13.13 2.20 -33.64
CA LYS A 64 -12.45 3.04 -34.64
C LYS A 64 -10.96 3.15 -34.35
N GLU A 65 -10.58 3.45 -33.12
CA GLU A 65 -9.17 3.50 -32.70
C GLU A 65 -8.46 2.18 -32.97
N LYS A 66 -9.12 1.05 -32.71
CA LYS A 66 -8.57 -0.28 -32.96
C LYS A 66 -8.42 -0.58 -34.45
N ARG A 67 -9.46 -0.35 -35.24
CA ARG A 67 -9.49 -0.59 -36.69
C ARG A 67 -8.49 0.27 -37.44
N ASP A 68 -8.42 1.55 -37.10
CA ASP A 68 -7.62 2.55 -37.82
C ASP A 68 -6.21 2.71 -37.18
N GLN A 69 -5.87 1.89 -36.18
CA GLN A 69 -4.60 1.91 -35.43
C GLN A 69 -4.23 3.29 -34.87
N LEU A 70 -5.22 4.03 -34.39
CA LEU A 70 -5.02 5.37 -33.84
C LEU A 70 -4.20 5.32 -32.55
N ARG A 71 -3.53 6.44 -32.22
CA ARG A 71 -2.72 6.62 -31.02
C ARG A 71 -3.29 7.78 -30.19
N PRO A 72 -4.32 7.53 -29.37
CA PRO A 72 -4.92 8.57 -28.52
C PRO A 72 -3.85 9.21 -27.63
N LEU A 73 -3.84 10.54 -27.60
CA LEU A 73 -2.91 11.30 -26.77
C LEU A 73 -3.36 11.28 -25.32
N PHE A 74 -2.39 11.31 -24.41
CA PHE A 74 -2.59 11.34 -22.98
C PHE A 74 -1.71 12.42 -22.36
N HIS A 75 -2.11 12.93 -21.19
CA HIS A 75 -1.31 13.89 -20.44
C HIS A 75 -0.02 13.23 -19.95
N LYS A 76 1.13 13.87 -20.20
CA LYS A 76 2.46 13.30 -19.88
C LYS A 76 2.55 12.98 -18.38
N LEU A 77 2.97 11.76 -18.07
CA LEU A 77 3.27 11.30 -16.71
C LEU A 77 4.72 11.64 -16.32
N SER A 78 5.00 11.69 -15.01
CA SER A 78 6.34 11.99 -14.46
C SER A 78 7.44 11.14 -15.10
N ASP A 79 8.59 11.76 -15.37
CA ASP A 79 9.77 11.06 -15.91
C ASP A 79 10.36 10.06 -14.90
N GLN A 80 10.08 10.20 -13.59
CA GLN A 80 10.46 9.24 -12.54
C GLN A 80 9.93 7.82 -12.81
N LEU A 81 8.82 7.68 -13.55
CA LEU A 81 8.28 6.37 -13.92
C LEU A 81 9.30 5.50 -14.70
N LYS A 82 10.29 6.13 -15.36
CA LYS A 82 11.36 5.43 -16.07
C LYS A 82 12.28 4.67 -15.13
N GLU A 83 12.50 5.17 -13.92
CA GLU A 83 13.38 4.59 -12.89
C GLU A 83 12.74 3.41 -12.15
N GLU A 84 11.41 3.29 -12.23
CA GLU A 84 10.65 2.26 -11.51
C GLU A 84 10.85 0.86 -12.11
N LYS A 85 11.44 -0.06 -11.35
CA LYS A 85 11.63 -1.44 -11.79
C LYS A 85 10.31 -2.21 -11.91
N HIS A 86 9.36 -1.94 -11.03
CA HIS A 86 8.06 -2.63 -10.97
C HIS A 86 6.94 -1.71 -11.46
N LEU A 87 6.19 -2.14 -12.46
CA LEU A 87 5.06 -1.40 -13.02
C LEU A 87 3.78 -2.22 -12.87
N PHE A 88 2.84 -1.72 -12.09
CA PHE A 88 1.47 -2.23 -12.03
C PHE A 88 0.66 -1.51 -13.10
N LEU A 89 0.13 -2.26 -14.07
CA LEU A 89 -0.56 -1.69 -15.24
C LEU A 89 -2.02 -2.12 -15.25
N ASP A 90 -2.94 -1.17 -15.07
CA ASP A 90 -4.39 -1.42 -15.13
C ASP A 90 -5.05 -0.80 -16.36
N PHE A 91 -6.10 -1.47 -16.83
CA PHE A 91 -6.99 -0.96 -17.86
C PHE A 91 -8.30 -1.76 -17.90
N PRO A 92 -9.43 -1.16 -18.32
CA PRO A 92 -10.61 -1.92 -18.67
C PRO A 92 -10.36 -2.72 -19.96
N ASN A 93 -10.90 -3.93 -20.06
CA ASN A 93 -10.92 -4.66 -21.32
C ASN A 93 -11.93 -4.02 -22.27
N TRP A 94 -11.45 -3.46 -23.37
CA TRP A 94 -12.27 -2.84 -24.41
C TRP A 94 -12.16 -3.62 -25.71
N CYS A 95 -13.31 -4.07 -26.23
CA CYS A 95 -13.41 -4.78 -27.50
C CYS A 95 -12.42 -5.95 -27.61
N GLY A 96 -12.24 -6.70 -26.51
CA GLY A 96 -11.38 -7.89 -26.43
C GLY A 96 -9.88 -7.61 -26.27
N GLY A 97 -9.47 -6.36 -25.99
CA GLY A 97 -8.07 -5.98 -25.83
C GLY A 97 -7.90 -4.78 -24.89
N MET A 98 -6.68 -4.25 -24.83
CA MET A 98 -6.39 -3.04 -24.07
C MET A 98 -6.78 -1.79 -24.89
N PRO A 99 -7.24 -0.71 -24.25
CA PRO A 99 -7.54 0.56 -24.91
C PRO A 99 -6.32 1.12 -25.64
N LYS A 100 -6.50 1.79 -26.80
CA LYS A 100 -5.37 2.27 -27.61
C LYS A 100 -4.55 3.38 -26.93
N ILE A 101 -5.13 4.12 -26.00
CA ILE A 101 -4.39 5.02 -25.11
C ILE A 101 -3.32 4.29 -24.28
N VAL A 102 -3.61 3.08 -23.79
CA VAL A 102 -2.66 2.24 -23.04
C VAL A 102 -1.56 1.73 -23.96
N VAL A 103 -1.91 1.31 -25.18
CA VAL A 103 -0.92 0.95 -26.21
C VAL A 103 0.01 2.12 -26.51
N ASN A 104 -0.52 3.34 -26.62
CA ASN A 104 0.28 4.54 -26.86
C ASN A 104 1.21 4.83 -25.68
N PHE A 105 0.72 4.68 -24.44
CA PHE A 105 1.53 4.79 -23.23
C PHE A 105 2.70 3.80 -23.22
N LEU A 106 2.43 2.51 -23.47
CA LEU A 106 3.46 1.46 -23.51
C LEU A 106 4.53 1.72 -24.58
N LYS A 107 4.16 2.32 -25.72
CA LYS A 107 5.11 2.70 -26.78
C LYS A 107 5.90 3.97 -26.48
N THR A 108 5.37 4.84 -25.62
CA THR A 108 5.98 6.13 -25.28
C THR A 108 6.98 6.01 -24.14
N TYR A 109 6.71 5.14 -23.16
CA TYR A 109 7.58 4.92 -22.01
C TYR A 109 8.46 3.68 -22.20
N TYR A 110 9.69 3.75 -21.72
CA TYR A 110 10.65 2.65 -21.82
C TYR A 110 10.26 1.51 -20.88
N MET A 111 10.00 0.32 -21.43
CA MET A 111 9.54 -0.86 -20.68
C MET A 111 10.61 -1.92 -20.47
N LYS A 112 11.78 -1.77 -21.11
CA LYS A 112 12.84 -2.75 -21.04
C LYS A 112 13.33 -2.93 -19.59
N GLU A 113 13.57 -4.18 -19.22
CA GLU A 113 13.99 -4.65 -17.88
C GLU A 113 12.98 -4.40 -16.76
N LYS A 114 11.82 -3.80 -17.04
CA LYS A 114 10.74 -3.67 -16.05
C LYS A 114 10.07 -5.01 -15.79
N ILE A 115 9.54 -5.16 -14.59
CA ILE A 115 8.62 -6.24 -14.21
C ILE A 115 7.21 -5.65 -14.23
N ILE A 116 6.38 -6.10 -15.17
CA ILE A 116 5.03 -5.57 -15.39
C ILE A 116 4.02 -6.53 -14.77
N TYR A 117 3.18 -6.00 -13.89
CA TYR A 117 2.08 -6.70 -13.21
C TYR A 117 0.76 -6.22 -13.82
N PRO A 118 0.25 -6.89 -14.88
CA PRO A 118 -0.97 -6.46 -15.53
C PRO A 118 -2.19 -6.83 -14.71
N PHE A 119 -3.14 -5.93 -14.59
CA PHE A 119 -4.46 -6.21 -14.08
C PHE A 119 -5.48 -5.53 -14.98
N CYS A 120 -6.71 -6.01 -14.98
CA CYS A 120 -7.75 -5.42 -15.80
C CYS A 120 -9.11 -5.60 -15.18
N THR A 121 -10.01 -4.66 -15.45
CA THR A 121 -11.43 -4.83 -15.17
C THR A 121 -12.20 -5.29 -16.41
N HIS A 122 -13.11 -6.25 -16.25
CA HIS A 122 -13.91 -6.80 -17.35
C HIS A 122 -15.32 -7.21 -16.89
N GLU A 123 -16.21 -7.56 -17.82
CA GLU A 123 -17.54 -8.14 -17.49
C GLU A 123 -17.74 -9.59 -17.97
N GLY A 124 -16.68 -10.24 -18.42
CA GLY A 124 -16.66 -11.69 -18.70
C GLY A 124 -15.48 -12.16 -19.54
N SER A 125 -14.80 -11.24 -20.23
CA SER A 125 -13.72 -11.53 -21.18
C SER A 125 -12.34 -11.73 -20.56
N ALA A 126 -12.18 -11.55 -19.25
CA ALA A 126 -10.87 -11.46 -18.59
C ALA A 126 -9.96 -10.47 -19.36
N PHE A 127 -8.76 -10.88 -19.75
CA PHE A 127 -7.83 -10.06 -20.53
C PHE A 127 -8.11 -10.03 -22.04
N GLY A 128 -8.92 -10.93 -22.59
CA GLY A 128 -8.98 -11.14 -24.05
C GLY A 128 -7.57 -11.32 -24.63
N ASN A 129 -7.23 -10.54 -25.66
CA ASN A 129 -5.91 -10.56 -26.30
C ASN A 129 -4.85 -9.69 -25.60
N SER A 130 -5.21 -8.96 -24.55
CA SER A 130 -4.33 -7.93 -23.96
C SER A 130 -3.01 -8.48 -23.45
N LEU A 131 -2.97 -9.67 -22.84
CA LEU A 131 -1.72 -10.25 -22.34
C LEU A 131 -0.79 -10.69 -23.48
N PHE A 132 -1.36 -11.09 -24.62
CA PHE A 132 -0.59 -11.41 -25.82
C PHE A 132 0.01 -10.13 -26.40
N GLU A 133 -0.81 -9.11 -26.64
CA GLU A 133 -0.36 -7.80 -27.13
C GLU A 133 0.69 -7.17 -26.20
N LEU A 134 0.52 -7.30 -24.88
CA LEU A 134 1.46 -6.79 -23.90
C LEU A 134 2.84 -7.46 -24.02
N LYS A 135 2.88 -8.78 -24.22
CA LYS A 135 4.13 -9.53 -24.43
C LYS A 135 4.82 -9.15 -25.74
N GLU A 136 4.06 -8.85 -26.80
CA GLU A 136 4.63 -8.39 -28.07
C GLU A 136 5.20 -6.97 -27.96
N LEU A 137 4.44 -6.06 -27.34
CA LEU A 137 4.83 -4.65 -27.19
C LEU A 137 6.00 -4.47 -26.22
N CYS A 138 6.08 -5.30 -25.18
CA CYS A 138 7.06 -5.20 -24.10
C CYS A 138 7.90 -6.49 -24.01
N SER A 139 8.45 -6.94 -25.14
CA SER A 139 9.19 -8.22 -25.22
C SER A 139 10.46 -8.27 -24.37
N GLU A 140 11.03 -7.11 -24.04
CA GLU A 140 12.18 -6.95 -23.14
C GLU A 140 11.78 -6.73 -21.66
N ALA A 141 10.48 -6.76 -21.35
CA ALA A 141 9.96 -6.68 -19.99
C ALA A 141 9.57 -8.08 -19.47
N LYS A 142 9.65 -8.28 -18.16
CA LYS A 142 9.11 -9.48 -17.52
C LYS A 142 7.62 -9.27 -17.26
N ILE A 143 6.76 -9.92 -18.05
CA ILE A 143 5.31 -9.86 -17.86
C ILE A 143 4.88 -10.92 -16.84
N MET A 144 4.33 -10.46 -15.73
CA MET A 144 3.86 -11.29 -14.63
C MET A 144 2.45 -11.84 -14.88
N VAL A 145 1.98 -12.74 -14.01
CA VAL A 145 0.63 -13.32 -14.13
C VAL A 145 -0.38 -12.20 -13.92
N GLY A 146 -1.36 -12.06 -14.81
CA GLY A 146 -2.32 -10.97 -14.72
C GLY A 146 -3.47 -11.22 -13.73
N LEU A 147 -4.04 -10.15 -13.17
CA LEU A 147 -5.25 -10.20 -12.33
C LEU A 147 -6.47 -9.69 -13.10
N PRO A 148 -7.35 -10.58 -13.60
CA PRO A 148 -8.62 -10.17 -14.17
C PRO A 148 -9.65 -9.99 -13.03
N VAL A 149 -10.16 -8.77 -12.86
CA VAL A 149 -11.21 -8.45 -11.89
C VAL A 149 -12.50 -8.17 -12.63
N ARG A 150 -13.59 -8.83 -12.24
CA ARG A 150 -14.90 -8.46 -12.78
C ARG A 150 -15.28 -7.07 -12.27
N GLY A 151 -15.69 -6.15 -13.14
CA GLY A 151 -16.03 -4.76 -12.79
C GLY A 151 -17.08 -4.71 -11.68
N SER A 152 -18.13 -5.53 -11.78
CA SER A 152 -19.16 -5.71 -10.75
C SER A 152 -18.65 -6.22 -9.38
N ASN A 153 -17.40 -6.70 -9.30
CA ASN A 153 -16.74 -7.14 -8.07
C ASN A 153 -15.57 -6.25 -7.65
N ALA A 154 -15.31 -5.11 -8.31
CA ALA A 154 -14.15 -4.27 -8.03
C ALA A 154 -14.03 -3.85 -6.54
N TYR A 155 -15.17 -3.53 -5.90
CA TYR A 155 -15.20 -3.17 -4.48
C TYR A 155 -14.88 -4.34 -3.53
N LYS A 156 -15.04 -5.59 -3.97
CA LYS A 156 -14.85 -6.82 -3.19
C LYS A 156 -13.57 -7.58 -3.57
N ALA A 157 -12.67 -6.93 -4.29
CA ALA A 157 -11.50 -7.59 -4.88
C ALA A 157 -10.32 -7.79 -3.90
N ASP A 158 -10.43 -7.37 -2.64
CA ASP A 158 -9.31 -7.27 -1.69
C ASP A 158 -8.55 -8.60 -1.52
N ASP A 159 -9.25 -9.72 -1.29
CA ASP A 159 -8.57 -11.02 -1.11
C ASP A 159 -7.92 -11.52 -2.41
N SER A 160 -8.55 -11.25 -3.56
CA SER A 160 -7.96 -11.60 -4.86
C SER A 160 -6.69 -10.79 -5.13
N ILE A 161 -6.71 -9.49 -4.78
CA ILE A 161 -5.55 -8.61 -4.89
C ILE A 161 -4.42 -9.09 -3.97
N LYS A 162 -4.72 -9.34 -2.69
CA LYS A 162 -3.72 -9.81 -1.70
C LYS A 162 -3.03 -11.09 -2.17
N ASN A 163 -3.81 -12.09 -2.59
CA ASN A 163 -3.27 -13.36 -3.09
C ASN A 163 -2.42 -13.17 -4.35
N TRP A 164 -2.84 -12.26 -5.24
CA TRP A 164 -2.11 -11.95 -6.46
C TRP A 164 -0.79 -11.20 -6.18
N LEU A 165 -0.74 -10.34 -5.17
CA LEU A 165 0.45 -9.58 -4.76
C LEU A 165 1.58 -10.45 -4.17
N VAL A 166 1.33 -11.72 -3.83
CA VAL A 166 2.40 -12.67 -3.45
C VAL A 166 3.49 -12.78 -4.53
N GLN A 167 3.12 -12.61 -5.81
CA GLN A 167 4.12 -12.61 -6.88
C GLN A 167 4.98 -11.33 -6.89
N TYR A 168 4.45 -10.20 -6.41
CA TYR A 168 5.21 -8.97 -6.28
C TYR A 168 6.32 -9.16 -5.23
N GLN A 169 5.95 -9.68 -4.06
CA GLN A 169 6.86 -10.10 -2.97
C GLN A 169 7.99 -11.01 -3.48
N LYS A 170 7.63 -12.09 -4.17
CA LYS A 170 8.60 -13.06 -4.72
C LYS A 170 9.56 -12.48 -5.76
N ASN A 171 9.26 -11.31 -6.33
CA ASN A 171 10.10 -10.68 -7.34
C ASN A 171 10.89 -9.49 -6.79
N GLY A 172 11.01 -9.37 -5.46
CA GLY A 172 11.80 -8.34 -4.79
C GLY A 172 11.10 -6.98 -4.73
N GLY A 173 9.77 -6.97 -4.75
CA GLY A 173 8.97 -5.78 -4.48
C GLY A 173 7.99 -6.04 -3.33
N MET A 174 7.63 -5.02 -2.55
CA MET A 174 7.35 -5.19 -1.12
C MET A 174 8.53 -5.92 -0.48
N GLU A 175 9.49 -5.16 0.04
CA GLU A 175 10.20 -5.60 1.23
C GLU A 175 9.07 -5.87 2.23
N ASN A 176 8.75 -7.15 2.45
CA ASN A 176 8.56 -7.65 3.80
C ASN A 176 9.37 -6.74 4.73
N GLY A 177 8.71 -5.92 5.57
CA GLY A 177 9.43 -4.84 6.22
C GLY A 177 10.73 -5.35 6.82
N LYS A 178 11.80 -4.58 6.68
CA LYS A 178 13.14 -4.89 7.18
C LYS A 178 13.04 -5.49 8.58
N ASN A 179 13.99 -6.36 8.89
CA ASN A 179 14.06 -7.05 10.15
C ASN A 179 12.86 -7.98 10.41
N GLU A 180 12.42 -8.75 9.41
CA GLU A 180 11.31 -9.72 9.57
C GLU A 180 11.51 -10.72 10.70
N GLU A 181 12.75 -11.04 11.05
CA GLU A 181 13.07 -11.89 12.19
C GLU A 181 12.47 -11.37 13.51
N VAL A 182 12.20 -10.05 13.60
CA VAL A 182 11.53 -9.41 14.74
C VAL A 182 10.07 -9.87 14.88
N LYS A 183 9.43 -10.34 13.80
CA LYS A 183 8.01 -10.74 13.81
C LYS A 183 7.70 -11.80 14.84
N GLU A 184 8.59 -12.78 15.01
CA GLU A 184 8.43 -13.86 16.00
C GLU A 184 9.00 -13.46 17.37
N GLY A 185 9.68 -12.32 17.44
CA GLY A 185 10.36 -11.74 18.58
C GLY A 185 11.86 -12.05 18.61
N ILE A 186 12.70 -11.12 19.10
CA ILE A 186 14.17 -11.28 19.08
C ILE A 186 14.67 -12.03 20.31
N ILE A 187 14.27 -11.58 21.50
CA ILE A 187 14.68 -12.18 22.79
C ILE A 187 13.51 -12.92 23.43
N PHE A 188 12.36 -12.26 23.47
CA PHE A 188 11.09 -12.82 23.93
C PHE A 188 10.16 -12.93 22.73
N SER A 189 9.21 -13.87 22.76
CA SER A 189 8.23 -13.95 21.66
C SER A 189 7.39 -12.67 21.58
N SER A 190 6.95 -12.31 20.37
CA SER A 190 6.05 -11.17 20.13
C SER A 190 4.71 -11.27 20.89
N GLY A 191 4.31 -12.49 21.24
CA GLY A 191 3.04 -12.76 21.91
C GLY A 191 1.85 -12.70 20.96
N GLU A 192 0.67 -12.45 21.53
CA GLU A 192 -0.58 -12.37 20.78
C GLU A 192 -0.78 -10.96 20.23
N LYS A 193 -1.75 -10.82 19.32
CA LYS A 193 -2.17 -9.49 18.86
C LYS A 193 -2.60 -8.63 20.03
N ASN A 194 -2.18 -7.37 20.02
CA ASN A 194 -2.49 -6.41 21.06
C ASN A 194 -3.92 -5.82 20.93
N ASP A 195 -4.92 -6.69 20.77
CA ASP A 195 -6.29 -6.30 20.43
C ASP A 195 -6.94 -5.44 21.54
N ALA A 196 -6.54 -5.65 22.80
CA ALA A 196 -7.02 -4.88 23.94
C ALA A 196 -6.69 -3.38 23.87
N PHE A 197 -5.56 -3.04 23.23
CA PHE A 197 -5.11 -1.64 23.06
C PHE A 197 -5.18 -1.17 21.62
N ALA A 198 -5.69 -1.97 20.67
CA ALA A 198 -5.67 -1.66 19.24
C ALA A 198 -6.30 -0.30 18.88
N GLN A 199 -7.27 0.19 19.66
CA GLN A 199 -7.87 1.52 19.48
C GLN A 199 -6.90 2.69 19.71
N TYR A 200 -5.77 2.45 20.37
CA TYR A 200 -4.71 3.43 20.64
C TYR A 200 -3.50 3.27 19.71
N PHE A 201 -3.65 2.50 18.63
CA PHE A 201 -2.60 2.25 17.64
C PHE A 201 -3.10 2.55 16.24
N VAL A 202 -2.20 3.08 15.42
CA VAL A 202 -2.33 3.04 13.96
C VAL A 202 -1.49 1.88 13.47
N GLY A 203 -2.12 0.88 12.84
CA GLY A 203 -1.47 -0.36 12.43
C GLY A 203 -1.66 -1.51 13.44
N GLN A 204 -0.94 -2.62 13.24
CA GLN A 204 -1.02 -3.81 14.07
C GLN A 204 0.20 -3.91 15.00
N SER A 205 -0.05 -4.08 16.29
CA SER A 205 0.96 -4.44 17.29
C SER A 205 0.65 -5.79 17.94
N TYR A 206 1.68 -6.36 18.57
CA TYR A 206 1.65 -7.60 19.33
C TYR A 206 2.24 -7.34 20.71
N MET A 207 1.75 -8.04 21.71
CA MET A 207 2.19 -7.86 23.09
C MET A 207 2.36 -9.20 23.79
N ASN A 208 3.53 -9.36 24.41
CA ASN A 208 3.83 -10.42 25.35
C ASN A 208 4.10 -9.84 26.74
N SER A 209 3.20 -10.09 27.68
CA SER A 209 3.36 -9.63 29.07
C SER A 209 4.44 -10.46 29.77
N LEU A 210 5.58 -9.85 30.09
CA LEU A 210 6.72 -10.54 30.72
C LEU A 210 6.61 -10.55 32.24
N VAL A 211 6.15 -9.46 32.84
CA VAL A 211 5.88 -9.34 34.28
C VAL A 211 4.46 -8.85 34.48
N ALA A 212 3.65 -9.67 35.16
CA ALA A 212 2.25 -9.40 35.49
C ALA A 212 1.95 -9.70 36.97
N ASP A 213 2.95 -9.56 37.84
CA ASP A 213 2.81 -9.78 39.28
C ASP A 213 2.03 -8.61 39.92
N PRO A 214 0.86 -8.84 40.53
CA PRO A 214 0.07 -7.78 41.14
C PRO A 214 0.72 -7.12 42.35
N GLU A 215 1.76 -7.73 42.95
CA GLU A 215 2.53 -7.12 44.04
C GLU A 215 3.63 -6.17 43.51
N VAL A 216 3.90 -6.18 42.21
CA VAL A 216 4.88 -5.31 41.54
C VAL A 216 4.16 -4.16 40.87
N ASN A 217 4.48 -2.92 41.27
CA ASN A 217 3.87 -1.70 40.75
C ASN A 217 4.43 -1.25 39.38
N VAL A 218 5.02 -2.17 38.63
CA VAL A 218 5.67 -1.94 37.33
C VAL A 218 5.24 -3.04 36.37
N GLY A 219 4.67 -2.64 35.24
CA GLY A 219 4.40 -3.54 34.13
C GLY A 219 5.62 -3.70 33.24
N VAL A 220 5.91 -4.94 32.82
CA VAL A 220 6.97 -5.22 31.84
C VAL A 220 6.38 -6.05 30.70
N GLY A 221 6.49 -5.55 29.48
CA GLY A 221 6.00 -6.23 28.29
C GLY A 221 6.95 -6.09 27.11
N ASN A 222 7.06 -7.15 26.30
CA ASN A 222 7.67 -7.08 24.98
C ASN A 222 6.58 -6.64 23.99
N VAL A 223 6.83 -5.57 23.25
CA VAL A 223 5.87 -5.01 22.29
C VAL A 223 6.49 -5.00 20.90
N THR A 224 5.83 -5.67 19.96
CA THR A 224 6.28 -5.79 18.57
C THR A 224 5.33 -5.03 17.65
N PHE A 225 5.91 -4.27 16.70
CA PHE A 225 5.20 -3.39 15.77
C PHE A 225 5.42 -3.89 14.34
N GLU A 226 4.34 -4.06 13.57
CA GLU A 226 4.45 -4.18 12.12
C GLU A 226 5.04 -2.89 11.52
N PRO A 227 5.65 -2.96 10.32
CA PRO A 227 6.07 -1.77 9.58
C PRO A 227 4.94 -0.74 9.49
N GLY A 228 5.25 0.53 9.80
CA GLY A 228 4.26 1.61 9.84
C GLY A 228 3.42 1.69 11.12
N CYS A 229 3.45 0.67 11.99
CA CYS A 229 2.67 0.63 13.21
C CYS A 229 3.22 1.58 14.27
N ARG A 230 2.35 2.34 14.92
CA ARG A 230 2.70 3.31 15.97
C ARG A 230 1.55 3.49 16.94
N ASN A 231 1.87 3.77 18.20
CA ASN A 231 0.85 4.13 19.17
C ASN A 231 0.45 5.60 19.04
N ASN A 232 -0.69 5.94 19.65
CA ASN A 232 -1.13 7.31 19.79
C ASN A 232 -0.19 8.08 20.72
N TRP A 233 -0.26 9.40 20.63
CA TRP A 233 0.31 10.25 21.68
C TRP A 233 -0.26 9.85 23.03
N HIS A 234 0.60 9.81 24.05
CA HIS A 234 0.18 9.49 25.41
C HIS A 234 1.13 10.08 26.45
N ILE A 235 0.65 10.13 27.69
CA ILE A 235 1.37 10.62 28.87
C ILE A 235 1.30 9.52 29.94
N HIS A 236 2.39 9.30 30.69
CA HIS A 236 2.34 8.51 31.92
C HIS A 236 2.28 9.46 33.11
N HIS A 237 1.29 9.28 33.98
CA HIS A 237 1.12 10.02 35.22
C HIS A 237 1.60 9.21 36.43
N ASP A 238 2.21 9.89 37.40
CA ASP A 238 2.73 9.30 38.65
C ASP A 238 3.74 8.17 38.40
N GLY A 239 4.52 8.28 37.31
CA GLY A 239 5.37 7.18 36.87
C GLY A 239 6.31 7.53 35.72
N TYR A 240 6.60 6.52 34.89
CA TYR A 240 7.54 6.64 33.77
C TYR A 240 7.36 5.48 32.80
N GLN A 241 7.94 5.62 31.61
CA GLN A 241 8.12 4.52 30.69
C GLN A 241 9.57 4.46 30.21
N ILE A 242 10.15 3.28 30.28
CA ILE A 242 11.48 2.99 29.77
C ILE A 242 11.32 2.00 28.62
N LEU A 243 11.93 2.30 27.49
CA LEU A 243 11.96 1.43 26.32
C LEU A 243 13.39 0.91 26.15
N LEU A 244 13.55 -0.41 26.15
CA LEU A 244 14.79 -1.08 25.81
C LEU A 244 14.63 -1.71 24.42
N VAL A 245 15.24 -1.10 23.41
CA VAL A 245 15.04 -1.53 22.03
C VAL A 245 15.81 -2.82 21.77
N THR A 246 15.10 -3.87 21.35
CA THR A 246 15.67 -5.22 21.16
C THR A 246 15.83 -5.58 19.69
N GLY A 247 15.04 -5.00 18.79
CA GLY A 247 15.07 -5.35 17.38
C GLY A 247 14.44 -4.32 16.45
N GLY A 248 14.88 -4.32 15.20
CA GLY A 248 14.29 -3.52 14.14
C GLY A 248 14.66 -2.04 14.16
N GLU A 249 13.90 -1.25 13.40
CA GLU A 249 14.08 0.20 13.25
C GLU A 249 12.76 0.93 13.58
N GLY A 250 12.81 1.89 14.51
CA GLY A 250 11.64 2.59 15.02
C GLY A 250 11.85 4.08 15.23
N TRP A 251 10.84 4.71 15.82
CA TRP A 251 10.79 6.12 16.18
C TRP A 251 10.29 6.29 17.61
N TYR A 252 10.80 7.31 18.29
CA TYR A 252 10.23 7.89 19.50
C TYR A 252 10.20 9.40 19.38
N GLN A 253 9.15 10.05 19.84
CA GLN A 253 9.07 11.51 19.80
C GLN A 253 8.31 12.05 21.00
N GLU A 254 8.81 13.14 21.57
CA GLU A 254 8.13 13.95 22.58
C GLU A 254 7.48 15.17 21.92
N ASP A 255 6.35 15.64 22.47
CA ASP A 255 5.64 16.79 21.92
C ASP A 255 6.54 18.05 21.91
N GLY A 256 6.56 18.74 20.78
CA GLY A 256 7.41 19.89 20.55
C GLY A 256 8.90 19.60 20.33
N LYS A 257 9.32 18.33 20.23
CA LYS A 257 10.71 17.93 19.92
C LYS A 257 10.82 17.16 18.61
N ASP A 258 12.03 17.09 18.07
CA ASP A 258 12.35 16.26 16.91
C ASP A 258 12.19 14.77 17.25
N ALA A 259 11.78 13.98 16.26
CA ALA A 259 11.70 12.54 16.39
C ALA A 259 13.09 11.91 16.47
N GLN A 260 13.24 10.92 17.32
CA GLN A 260 14.47 10.15 17.55
C GLN A 260 14.34 8.81 16.84
N PHE A 261 15.27 8.54 15.92
CA PHE A 261 15.39 7.22 15.28
C PHE A 261 15.90 6.20 16.30
N LEU A 262 15.31 5.01 16.29
CA LEU A 262 15.64 3.93 17.23
C LEU A 262 16.09 2.66 16.51
N GLN A 263 17.08 1.99 17.08
CA GLN A 263 17.57 0.67 16.67
C GLN A 263 17.95 -0.18 17.89
N ALA A 264 18.17 -1.48 17.67
CA ALA A 264 18.56 -2.41 18.75
C ALA A 264 19.75 -1.88 19.57
N GLY A 265 19.60 -1.88 20.89
CA GLY A 265 20.57 -1.34 21.85
C GLY A 265 20.28 0.09 22.32
N ASP A 266 19.37 0.81 21.68
CA ASP A 266 18.93 2.12 22.14
C ASP A 266 18.04 2.02 23.39
N VAL A 267 18.07 3.08 24.20
CA VAL A 267 17.29 3.19 25.43
C VAL A 267 16.62 4.55 25.48
N ILE A 268 15.30 4.54 25.73
CA ILE A 268 14.51 5.74 25.94
C ILE A 268 13.93 5.74 27.36
N VAL A 269 13.87 6.92 27.97
CA VAL A 269 13.20 7.16 29.24
C VAL A 269 12.24 8.33 29.06
N SER A 270 10.94 8.04 29.07
CA SER A 270 9.90 9.06 29.18
C SER A 270 9.53 9.24 30.64
N HIS A 271 9.79 10.43 31.17
CA HIS A 271 9.43 10.80 32.54
C HIS A 271 7.93 11.16 32.66
N ASP A 272 7.48 11.24 33.90
CA ASP A 272 6.13 11.70 34.28
C ASP A 272 5.73 13.00 33.57
N GLY A 273 4.49 13.04 33.06
CA GLY A 273 3.91 14.22 32.42
C GLY A 273 4.40 14.51 30.99
N ILE A 274 5.34 13.72 30.45
CA ILE A 274 5.84 13.92 29.08
C ILE A 274 4.89 13.26 28.07
N LYS A 275 4.33 14.08 27.18
CA LYS A 275 3.54 13.61 26.03
C LYS A 275 4.48 13.08 24.96
N HIS A 276 4.32 11.81 24.58
CA HIS A 276 5.17 11.14 23.59
C HIS A 276 4.42 10.06 22.80
N TRP A 277 5.04 9.60 21.72
CA TRP A 277 4.64 8.39 20.98
C TRP A 277 5.87 7.61 20.56
N HIS A 278 5.67 6.35 20.17
CA HIS A 278 6.70 5.52 19.56
C HIS A 278 6.11 4.44 18.64
N GLY A 279 6.92 3.93 17.72
CA GLY A 279 6.48 2.93 16.77
C GLY A 279 7.56 2.49 15.81
N ALA A 280 7.20 1.63 14.87
CA ALA A 280 8.04 1.22 13.77
C ALA A 280 8.31 2.36 12.78
N THR A 281 9.41 2.25 12.04
CA THR A 281 9.58 2.97 10.77
C THR A 281 8.64 2.42 9.70
N LYS A 282 8.51 3.14 8.57
CA LYS A 282 7.55 2.80 7.50
C LYS A 282 7.79 1.41 6.92
N ASP A 283 9.04 0.97 6.92
CA ASP A 283 9.52 -0.18 6.16
C ASP A 283 10.28 -1.18 7.03
N SER A 284 10.22 -1.12 8.36
CA SER A 284 10.85 -2.09 9.26
C SER A 284 9.90 -2.57 10.34
N TRP A 285 9.99 -3.84 10.72
CA TRP A 285 9.50 -4.28 12.03
C TRP A 285 10.29 -3.58 13.14
N PHE A 286 9.69 -3.48 14.32
CA PHE A 286 10.32 -2.87 15.50
C PHE A 286 9.85 -3.55 16.77
N GLU A 287 10.77 -3.76 17.72
CA GLU A 287 10.49 -4.39 19.01
C GLU A 287 11.26 -3.70 20.12
N HIS A 288 10.59 -3.53 21.25
CA HIS A 288 11.22 -3.13 22.50
C HIS A 288 10.56 -3.80 23.70
N ILE A 289 11.31 -3.82 24.81
CA ILE A 289 10.76 -4.11 26.13
C ILE A 289 10.33 -2.78 26.75
N ALA A 290 9.04 -2.66 27.03
CA ALA A 290 8.45 -1.54 27.75
C ALA A 290 8.42 -1.86 29.24
N ILE A 291 9.06 -1.02 30.05
CA ILE A 291 8.98 -1.04 31.52
C ILE A 291 8.21 0.21 31.92
N THR A 292 6.98 0.03 32.40
CA THR A 292 6.04 1.14 32.63
C THR A 292 5.56 1.14 34.08
N ALA A 293 5.63 2.29 34.72
CA ALA A 293 5.06 2.58 36.03
C ALA A 293 4.06 3.74 35.91
N GLY A 294 3.10 3.81 36.83
CA GLY A 294 2.07 4.85 36.83
C GLY A 294 0.87 4.50 35.96
N THR A 295 0.14 5.51 35.52
CA THR A 295 -1.09 5.33 34.70
C THR A 295 -1.00 6.06 33.37
N PRO A 296 -1.32 5.41 32.23
CA PRO A 296 -1.30 6.07 30.93
C PRO A 296 -2.57 6.89 30.68
N GLU A 297 -2.38 8.12 30.21
CA GLU A 297 -3.40 8.93 29.54
C GLU A 297 -3.17 8.85 28.03
N TRP A 298 -4.08 8.18 27.31
CA TRP A 298 -4.06 8.10 25.85
C TRP A 298 -4.70 9.33 25.21
N LEU A 299 -4.06 9.86 24.18
CA LEU A 299 -4.46 11.07 23.46
C LEU A 299 -4.73 10.76 21.98
N GLU A 300 -4.59 11.77 21.12
CA GLU A 300 -4.86 11.67 19.69
C GLU A 300 -3.86 10.76 18.93
N PRO A 301 -4.28 10.15 17.81
CA PRO A 301 -3.36 9.46 16.91
C PRO A 301 -2.29 10.37 16.33
N VAL A 302 -1.12 9.80 16.06
CA VAL A 302 -0.07 10.47 15.27
C VAL A 302 -0.55 10.57 13.83
N SER A 303 -0.79 11.80 13.36
CA SER A 303 -1.27 12.04 11.99
C SER A 303 -0.32 11.44 10.95
N ASP A 304 -0.88 10.95 9.84
CA ASP A 304 -0.08 10.43 8.71
C ASP A 304 0.88 11.50 8.18
N GLU A 305 0.49 12.78 8.16
CA GLU A 305 1.37 13.87 7.71
C GLU A 305 2.64 14.02 8.57
N ILE A 306 2.51 13.99 9.91
CA ILE A 306 3.69 14.03 10.80
C ILE A 306 4.58 12.82 10.55
N TYR A 307 3.97 11.63 10.51
CA TYR A 307 4.69 10.37 10.37
C TYR A 307 5.37 10.22 8.99
N ASP A 308 4.70 10.68 7.93
CA ASP A 308 5.20 10.57 6.57
C ASP A 308 6.35 11.54 6.28
N ASN A 309 6.51 12.59 7.07
CA ASN A 309 7.62 13.54 6.95
C ASN A 309 8.87 13.15 7.77
N LEU A 310 8.85 12.02 8.48
CA LEU A 310 10.03 11.56 9.22
C LEU A 310 11.10 11.00 8.27
N GLU A 311 12.33 11.47 8.45
CA GLU A 311 13.52 11.05 7.71
C GLU A 311 14.64 10.66 8.69
N LYS A 312 15.43 9.65 8.30
CA LYS A 312 16.59 9.14 9.06
C LYS A 312 17.80 10.05 8.95
#